data_AF-A0A9X5YZ50-F1
#
_entry.id   AF-A0A9X5YZ50-F1
#
_cell.length_a   1.000
_cell.length_b   1.000
_cell.length_c   1.000
_cell.angle_alpha   90.00
_cell.angle_beta   90.00
_cell.angle_gamma   90.00
#
_symmetry.space_group_name_H-M   'P 1'
#
loop_
_entity.id
_entity.type
_entity.pdbx_description
1 polymer ?
#
loop_
_entity_poly.entity_id
_entity_poly.type
_entity_poly.pdbx_seq_one_letter_code
_entity_poly.pdbx_strand_id
1 'polypeptide(L)'
;MGDVGAHSWPSRAAGRGARRLAVGAVLAGVLFALAPASPVLPAAGALAAGTPTRSPTAPTAQAPPGTVTRTNEYLTDAQGRVLVVHGPTLPAGATPGDTDLDAWVGAGFSTVGVTVLLTAAGGFPDPRPGASSSIAGDPGLTQAAAVVRTLTDRGFRVVLRVAPAPGGGVAPAAALTAAVGRLATAFRGTGGLVGYELTATEAARAPGAAAAVVTADPFHLLWRERPAPFDRTATVAVNDPAGYLTGWAGTGDGAVAAFTAAADGNQIGWLYPAGAGGSPGAAAFPAALARPYPIAVAGDLSEFGVDGAGTFTLRYDTTLPVGKPAPDGLLTAVSLPATAYPTGYQVQVTGAKVLSRAGSALLCLAAEPGATAVSLTVTRAPSGQAPAPPPAASAAACPAVAAAPTTGTPAAAPSGGGGEAKSASYDGPLLWALPLLGAVGMGALLGVPFLKLRRLRAGSRTRVAAGHGDANDSHAAVGDGYVDDTYADDGHAVTSAGHGAAGRAVPDHGAATYGTDADGPGAPISDTYVSDTHGPGVPGSGAPGGDALDQLYPNTAYAGHGGDPARAGQEIAGTVEDSPSKPPDAPGGRHRATRR
;
A
#
# COMPACT_ATOMS: atom_id res chain seq x y z
N MET A 1 13.93 42.11 -5.19
CA MET A 1 13.10 42.72 -4.13
C MET A 1 11.70 42.18 -4.29
N GLY A 2 11.26 41.35 -3.35
CA GLY A 2 10.01 40.59 -3.44
C GLY A 2 10.12 39.34 -2.57
N ASP A 3 10.05 39.54 -1.26
CA ASP A 3 10.03 38.50 -0.23
C ASP A 3 8.84 37.55 -0.43
N VAL A 4 9.11 36.24 -0.44
CA VAL A 4 8.09 35.20 -0.31
C VAL A 4 8.29 34.55 1.05
N GLY A 5 7.38 34.87 1.97
CA GLY A 5 7.42 34.42 3.36
C GLY A 5 7.26 32.91 3.49
N ALA A 6 8.20 32.29 4.20
CA ALA A 6 8.10 30.92 4.67
C ALA A 6 7.13 30.87 5.86
N HIS A 7 5.97 30.25 5.66
CA HIS A 7 5.07 29.91 6.76
C HIS A 7 5.60 28.65 7.47
N SER A 8 6.32 28.87 8.57
CA SER A 8 6.65 27.82 9.53
C SER A 8 5.41 27.47 10.35
N TRP A 9 4.99 26.20 10.29
CA TRP A 9 3.99 25.67 11.22
C TRP A 9 4.70 25.19 12.48
N PRO A 10 4.23 25.59 13.69
CA PRO A 10 4.84 25.14 14.94
C PRO A 10 4.51 23.67 15.20
N SER A 11 5.55 22.86 15.31
CA SER A 11 5.49 21.47 15.77
C SER A 11 4.91 21.43 17.19
N ARG A 12 3.69 20.91 17.35
CA ARG A 12 3.14 20.62 18.68
C ARG A 12 3.84 19.40 19.25
N ALA A 13 4.50 19.59 20.39
CA ALA A 13 5.00 18.52 21.23
C ALA A 13 3.84 17.59 21.64
N ALA A 14 3.88 16.34 21.19
CA ALA A 14 2.97 15.31 21.64
C ALA A 14 3.29 14.96 23.11
N GLY A 15 2.42 15.38 24.02
CA GLY A 15 2.46 14.99 25.43
C GLY A 15 2.14 13.50 25.59
N ARG A 16 3.11 12.74 26.12
CA ARG A 16 2.90 11.35 26.56
C ARG A 16 1.97 11.33 27.77
N GLY A 17 0.72 10.93 27.55
CA GLY A 17 -0.23 10.61 28.61
C GLY A 17 0.17 9.32 29.34
N ALA A 18 0.53 9.44 30.61
CA ALA A 18 0.70 8.29 31.50
C ALA A 18 -0.67 7.66 31.77
N ARG A 19 -0.89 6.43 31.27
CA ARG A 19 -2.06 5.63 31.64
C ARG A 19 -1.69 4.68 32.78
N ARG A 20 -2.44 4.83 33.87
CA ARG A 20 -2.38 4.05 35.10
C ARG A 20 -2.88 2.62 34.81
N LEU A 21 -2.10 1.63 35.23
CA LEU A 21 -2.51 0.22 35.29
C LEU A 21 -3.54 0.06 36.43
N ALA A 22 -4.78 -0.29 36.08
CA ALA A 22 -5.76 -0.81 37.02
C ALA A 22 -5.63 -2.33 37.03
N VAL A 23 -5.12 -2.87 38.14
CA VAL A 23 -5.08 -4.31 38.41
C VAL A 23 -6.43 -4.69 39.02
N GLY A 24 -7.28 -5.35 38.24
CA GLY A 24 -8.50 -6.01 38.71
C GLY A 24 -8.23 -7.49 38.93
N ALA A 25 -8.18 -7.93 40.18
CA ALA A 25 -8.12 -9.34 40.54
C ALA A 25 -9.50 -9.99 40.35
N VAL A 26 -9.59 -11.05 39.54
CA VAL A 26 -10.78 -11.90 39.43
C VAL A 26 -10.53 -13.17 40.24
N LEU A 27 -11.30 -13.33 41.31
CA LEU A 27 -11.34 -14.52 42.17
C LEU A 27 -12.29 -15.55 41.55
N ALA A 28 -11.77 -16.75 41.30
CA ALA A 28 -12.54 -17.92 40.87
C ALA A 28 -13.27 -18.54 42.07
N GLY A 29 -14.60 -18.57 42.03
CA GLY A 29 -15.45 -19.36 42.92
C GLY A 29 -16.02 -20.55 42.17
N VAL A 30 -15.52 -21.75 42.46
CA VAL A 30 -16.08 -23.03 42.00
C VAL A 30 -17.11 -23.48 43.04
N LEU A 31 -18.38 -23.57 42.64
CA LEU A 31 -19.43 -24.22 43.43
C LEU A 31 -19.89 -25.49 42.71
N PHE A 32 -19.67 -26.63 43.35
CA PHE A 32 -20.19 -27.95 42.95
C PHE A 32 -21.69 -28.02 43.25
N ALA A 33 -22.49 -28.35 42.23
CA ALA A 33 -23.88 -28.77 42.41
C ALA A 33 -23.99 -30.27 42.11
N LEU A 34 -24.40 -31.02 43.12
CA LEU A 34 -24.74 -32.44 43.09
C LEU A 34 -26.06 -32.66 42.34
N ALA A 35 -26.09 -33.64 41.44
CA ALA A 35 -27.31 -34.19 40.86
C ALA A 35 -27.41 -35.70 41.21
N PRO A 36 -28.61 -36.23 41.50
CA PRO A 36 -28.78 -37.62 41.91
C PRO A 36 -28.77 -38.59 40.71
N ALA A 37 -28.21 -39.76 40.96
CA ALA A 37 -28.06 -40.86 40.02
C ALA A 37 -29.38 -41.63 39.79
N SER A 38 -29.61 -42.01 38.53
CA SER A 38 -30.56 -43.07 38.15
C SER A 38 -29.78 -44.35 37.84
N PRO A 39 -30.31 -45.55 38.15
CA PRO A 39 -29.62 -46.81 37.94
C PRO A 39 -29.78 -47.29 36.49
N VAL A 40 -28.66 -47.63 35.84
CA VAL A 40 -28.63 -48.34 34.55
C VAL A 40 -28.15 -49.77 34.81
N LEU A 41 -28.92 -50.74 34.31
CA LEU A 41 -28.66 -52.18 34.33
C LEU A 41 -27.36 -52.55 33.60
N PRO A 42 -26.67 -53.64 33.99
CA PRO A 42 -25.43 -54.05 33.34
C PRO A 42 -25.74 -54.94 32.11
N ALA A 43 -25.31 -54.51 30.93
CA ALA A 43 -25.11 -55.40 29.80
C ALA A 43 -23.62 -55.78 29.76
N ALA A 44 -23.33 -57.05 30.06
CA ALA A 44 -22.01 -57.63 29.90
C ALA A 44 -21.67 -57.71 28.40
N GLY A 45 -20.71 -56.90 27.97
CA GLY A 45 -20.09 -56.97 26.65
C GLY A 45 -18.57 -56.97 26.82
N ALA A 46 -17.93 -58.05 26.38
CA ALA A 46 -16.51 -58.31 26.52
C ALA A 46 -15.65 -57.16 25.96
N LEU A 47 -14.79 -56.59 26.80
CA LEU A 47 -13.73 -55.67 26.38
C LEU A 47 -12.60 -56.49 25.74
N ALA A 48 -12.56 -56.51 24.41
CA ALA A 48 -11.32 -56.71 23.69
C ALA A 48 -10.46 -55.45 23.89
N ALA A 49 -9.23 -55.63 24.39
CA ALA A 49 -8.25 -54.57 24.53
C ALA A 49 -7.81 -54.05 23.15
N GLY A 50 -8.58 -53.10 22.60
CA GLY A 50 -8.19 -52.31 21.45
C GLY A 50 -7.17 -51.27 21.87
N THR A 51 -5.96 -51.35 21.31
CA THR A 51 -4.99 -50.26 21.37
C THR A 51 -5.64 -48.96 20.87
N PRO A 52 -5.47 -47.82 21.57
CA PRO A 52 -6.00 -46.56 21.08
C PRO A 52 -5.25 -46.20 19.79
N THR A 53 -5.90 -46.43 18.65
CA THR A 53 -5.48 -45.88 17.35
C THR A 53 -5.61 -44.37 17.46
N ARG A 54 -4.48 -43.73 17.76
CA ARG A 54 -4.31 -42.28 17.75
C ARG A 54 -4.75 -41.80 16.37
N SER A 55 -5.88 -41.09 16.30
CA SER A 55 -6.30 -40.45 15.06
C SER A 55 -5.15 -39.58 14.57
N PRO A 56 -4.74 -39.68 13.29
CA PRO A 56 -3.65 -38.85 12.78
C PRO A 56 -4.03 -37.39 12.99
N THR A 57 -3.24 -36.67 13.78
CA THR A 57 -3.36 -35.22 13.94
C THR A 57 -3.33 -34.63 12.55
N ALA A 58 -4.45 -34.01 12.12
CA ALA A 58 -4.52 -33.36 10.82
C ALA A 58 -3.36 -32.35 10.74
N PRO A 59 -2.57 -32.36 9.64
CA PRO A 59 -1.49 -31.39 9.49
C PRO A 59 -2.08 -29.99 9.61
N THR A 60 -1.54 -29.19 10.53
CA THR A 60 -1.86 -27.76 10.63
C THR A 60 -1.58 -27.14 9.28
N ALA A 61 -2.61 -26.55 8.67
CA ALA A 61 -2.49 -25.91 7.36
C ALA A 61 -1.34 -24.89 7.40
N GLN A 62 -0.38 -25.04 6.50
CA GLN A 62 0.76 -24.13 6.38
C GLN A 62 0.32 -22.86 5.67
N ALA A 63 0.75 -21.70 6.19
CA ALA A 63 0.47 -20.42 5.56
C ALA A 63 1.09 -20.35 4.14
N PRO A 64 0.41 -19.75 3.16
CA PRO A 64 0.97 -19.54 1.83
C PRO A 64 2.31 -18.78 1.85
N PRO A 65 3.19 -19.01 0.86
CA PRO A 65 4.45 -18.27 0.77
C PRO A 65 4.23 -16.76 0.67
N GLY A 66 4.96 -15.99 1.46
CA GLY A 66 4.87 -14.53 1.43
C GLY A 66 3.56 -13.96 1.98
N THR A 67 2.78 -14.74 2.73
CA THR A 67 1.70 -14.22 3.57
C THR A 67 2.22 -13.08 4.44
N VAL A 68 1.46 -11.99 4.45
CA VAL A 68 1.68 -10.85 5.33
C VAL A 68 0.74 -10.97 6.51
N THR A 69 1.29 -10.83 7.70
CA THR A 69 0.56 -10.80 8.97
C THR A 69 0.69 -9.41 9.57
N ARG A 70 0.28 -9.27 10.84
CA ARG A 70 0.55 -8.07 11.62
C ARG A 70 1.19 -8.44 12.95
N THR A 71 2.06 -7.56 13.41
CA THR A 71 2.59 -7.57 14.77
C THR A 71 2.53 -6.16 15.31
N ASN A 72 1.77 -5.96 16.39
CA ASN A 72 1.44 -4.64 16.92
C ASN A 72 0.88 -3.71 15.81
N GLU A 73 1.49 -2.55 15.58
CA GLU A 73 1.15 -1.58 14.53
C GLU A 73 1.74 -1.88 13.15
N TYR A 74 2.57 -2.90 13.01
CA TYR A 74 3.29 -3.18 11.77
C TYR A 74 2.64 -4.30 10.96
N LEU A 75 2.71 -4.16 9.63
CA LEU A 75 2.60 -5.28 8.72
C LEU A 75 3.90 -6.08 8.81
N THR A 76 3.81 -7.40 8.93
CA THR A 76 5.01 -8.26 9.05
C THR A 76 5.00 -9.40 8.05
N ASP A 77 6.15 -9.69 7.44
CA ASP A 77 6.29 -10.90 6.63
C ASP A 77 6.48 -12.16 7.49
N ALA A 78 6.57 -13.33 6.84
CA ALA A 78 6.79 -14.61 7.51
C ALA A 78 8.13 -14.68 8.28
N GLN A 79 9.09 -13.81 7.97
CA GLN A 79 10.36 -13.68 8.68
C GLN A 79 10.27 -12.69 9.85
N GLY A 80 9.12 -12.05 10.07
CA GLY A 80 8.89 -11.08 11.13
C GLY A 80 9.40 -9.67 10.82
N ARG A 81 9.80 -9.40 9.57
CA ARG A 81 10.26 -8.07 9.15
C ARG A 81 9.08 -7.12 9.01
N VAL A 82 9.25 -5.85 9.39
CA VAL A 82 8.27 -4.80 9.11
C VAL A 82 8.21 -4.56 7.61
N LEU A 83 7.01 -4.60 7.03
CA LEU A 83 6.75 -4.26 5.64
C LEU A 83 6.14 -2.87 5.54
N VAL A 84 6.65 -2.05 4.62
CA VAL A 84 6.01 -0.79 4.21
C VAL A 84 5.53 -0.96 2.78
N VAL A 85 4.24 -0.81 2.56
CA VAL A 85 3.60 -1.03 1.25
C VAL A 85 3.61 0.26 0.47
N HIS A 86 4.26 0.34 -0.70
CA HIS A 86 4.07 1.45 -1.64
C HIS A 86 3.67 0.90 -3.01
N GLY A 87 2.67 1.52 -3.63
CA GLY A 87 2.39 1.34 -5.05
C GLY A 87 0.97 1.71 -5.47
N PRO A 88 0.58 1.36 -6.71
CA PRO A 88 -0.69 1.78 -7.28
C PRO A 88 -1.85 0.85 -6.85
N THR A 89 -3.06 1.38 -6.89
CA THR A 89 -4.30 0.59 -6.91
C THR A 89 -4.88 0.59 -8.31
N LEU A 90 -5.06 -0.60 -8.87
CA LEU A 90 -5.62 -0.83 -10.19
C LEU A 90 -7.15 -0.78 -10.15
N PRO A 91 -7.78 -0.13 -11.15
CA PRO A 91 -9.22 -0.24 -11.33
C PRO A 91 -9.58 -1.67 -11.75
N ALA A 92 -10.83 -2.04 -11.52
CA ALA A 92 -11.30 -3.38 -11.87
C ALA A 92 -11.20 -3.61 -13.39
N GLY A 93 -10.79 -4.83 -13.77
CA GLY A 93 -10.62 -5.20 -15.19
C GLY A 93 -9.30 -4.74 -15.82
N ALA A 94 -8.53 -3.88 -15.15
CA ALA A 94 -7.18 -3.58 -15.61
C ALA A 94 -6.29 -4.82 -15.50
N THR A 95 -5.51 -5.06 -16.55
CA THR A 95 -4.48 -6.11 -16.59
C THR A 95 -3.18 -5.45 -17.02
N PRO A 96 -2.20 -5.26 -16.13
CA PRO A 96 -0.94 -4.64 -16.49
C PRO A 96 -0.14 -5.53 -17.44
N GLY A 97 0.46 -4.93 -18.46
CA GLY A 97 1.43 -5.59 -19.32
C GLY A 97 2.83 -5.58 -18.72
N ASP A 98 3.77 -6.29 -19.34
CA ASP A 98 5.17 -6.34 -18.85
C ASP A 98 5.81 -4.95 -18.74
N THR A 99 5.52 -4.04 -19.70
CA THR A 99 5.99 -2.65 -19.65
C THR A 99 5.51 -1.89 -18.42
N ASP A 100 4.25 -2.10 -18.00
CA ASP A 100 3.71 -1.48 -16.79
C ASP A 100 4.42 -2.02 -15.54
N LEU A 101 4.60 -3.34 -15.48
CA LEU A 101 5.25 -4.01 -14.36
C LEU A 101 6.71 -3.57 -14.23
N ASP A 102 7.45 -3.50 -15.33
CA ASP A 102 8.83 -3.05 -15.35
C ASP A 102 8.94 -1.57 -14.94
N ALA A 103 7.98 -0.72 -15.37
CA ALA A 103 7.92 0.67 -14.93
C ALA A 103 7.65 0.80 -13.43
N TRP A 104 6.78 -0.03 -12.85
CA TRP A 104 6.49 -0.02 -11.41
C TRP A 104 7.66 -0.56 -10.58
N VAL A 105 8.33 -1.60 -11.06
CA VAL A 105 9.58 -2.09 -10.46
C VAL A 105 10.64 -0.98 -10.48
N GLY A 106 10.80 -0.29 -11.62
CA GLY A 106 11.74 0.83 -11.76
C GLY A 106 11.39 2.05 -10.89
N ALA A 107 10.10 2.29 -10.65
CA ALA A 107 9.62 3.29 -9.69
C ALA A 107 9.78 2.86 -8.23
N GLY A 108 10.13 1.61 -7.99
CA GLY A 108 10.40 1.08 -6.67
C GLY A 108 9.17 0.55 -5.93
N PHE A 109 8.01 0.43 -6.58
CA PHE A 109 6.81 -0.11 -5.96
C PHE A 109 6.97 -1.59 -5.61
N SER A 110 6.37 -1.99 -4.49
CA SER A 110 6.43 -3.36 -3.98
C SER A 110 5.06 -3.98 -3.72
N THR A 111 4.00 -3.15 -3.74
CA THR A 111 2.63 -3.60 -3.47
C THR A 111 1.67 -2.99 -4.48
N VAL A 112 0.67 -3.77 -4.90
CA VAL A 112 -0.37 -3.33 -5.82
C VAL A 112 -1.74 -3.62 -5.23
N GLY A 113 -2.62 -2.62 -5.19
CA GLY A 113 -4.04 -2.81 -4.93
C GLY A 113 -4.75 -3.29 -6.20
N VAL A 114 -5.65 -4.27 -6.10
CA VAL A 114 -6.44 -4.78 -7.22
C VAL A 114 -7.91 -4.65 -6.86
N THR A 115 -8.64 -3.81 -7.61
CA THR A 115 -10.07 -3.61 -7.36
C THR A 115 -10.89 -4.75 -7.96
N VAL A 116 -11.80 -5.33 -7.18
CA VAL A 116 -12.82 -6.29 -7.61
C VAL A 116 -14.21 -5.69 -7.43
N LEU A 117 -15.07 -5.84 -8.45
CA LEU A 117 -16.42 -5.28 -8.44
C LEU A 117 -17.40 -6.21 -7.73
N LEU A 118 -18.30 -5.62 -6.95
CA LEU A 118 -19.38 -6.32 -6.25
C LEU A 118 -20.74 -5.79 -6.72
N THR A 119 -21.60 -6.68 -7.18
CA THR A 119 -22.99 -6.36 -7.53
C THR A 119 -23.89 -6.25 -6.30
N ALA A 120 -25.07 -5.62 -6.45
CA ALA A 120 -26.11 -5.58 -5.43
C ALA A 120 -26.55 -6.97 -4.93
N ALA A 121 -26.50 -7.98 -5.82
CA ALA A 121 -26.83 -9.36 -5.50
C ALA A 121 -25.71 -10.09 -4.72
N GLY A 122 -24.59 -9.43 -4.47
CA GLY A 122 -23.46 -10.00 -3.74
C GLY A 122 -22.58 -10.92 -4.59
N GLY A 123 -22.63 -10.84 -5.92
CA GLY A 123 -21.76 -11.57 -6.85
C GLY A 123 -20.70 -10.69 -7.51
N PHE A 124 -19.64 -11.32 -8.02
CA PHE A 124 -18.49 -10.66 -8.67
C PHE A 124 -18.55 -10.82 -10.20
N PRO A 125 -19.02 -9.80 -10.95
CA PRO A 125 -19.15 -9.88 -12.40
C PRO A 125 -17.79 -9.73 -13.09
N ASP A 126 -17.71 -10.07 -14.38
CA ASP A 126 -16.50 -9.77 -15.17
C ASP A 126 -16.40 -8.24 -15.34
N PRO A 127 -15.31 -7.60 -14.88
CA PRO A 127 -15.19 -6.16 -14.90
C PRO A 127 -14.80 -5.58 -16.27
N ARG A 128 -14.52 -6.42 -17.28
CA ARG A 128 -14.09 -5.96 -18.59
C ARG A 128 -15.25 -5.29 -19.36
N PRO A 129 -14.98 -4.18 -20.08
CA PRO A 129 -16.00 -3.55 -20.91
C PRO A 129 -16.64 -4.53 -21.89
N GLY A 130 -17.98 -4.54 -21.96
CA GLY A 130 -18.75 -5.43 -22.83
C GLY A 130 -18.88 -6.88 -22.36
N ALA A 131 -18.33 -7.23 -21.20
CA ALA A 131 -18.51 -8.56 -20.63
C ALA A 131 -19.95 -8.79 -20.11
N SER A 132 -20.33 -10.06 -19.98
CA SER A 132 -21.63 -10.45 -19.43
C SER A 132 -21.81 -9.93 -18.00
N SER A 133 -23.00 -9.44 -17.66
CA SER A 133 -23.39 -9.10 -16.28
C SER A 133 -23.65 -10.32 -15.40
N SER A 134 -23.44 -11.53 -15.92
CA SER A 134 -23.57 -12.77 -15.15
C SER A 134 -22.63 -12.78 -13.95
N ILE A 135 -23.19 -13.15 -12.80
CA ILE A 135 -22.47 -13.43 -11.56
C ILE A 135 -22.31 -14.93 -11.30
N ALA A 136 -22.86 -15.77 -12.18
CA ALA A 136 -22.76 -17.22 -12.03
C ALA A 136 -21.29 -17.65 -12.14
N GLY A 137 -20.78 -18.30 -11.09
CA GLY A 137 -19.37 -18.68 -11.00
C GLY A 137 -18.41 -17.55 -10.66
N ASP A 138 -18.91 -16.35 -10.30
CA ASP A 138 -18.11 -15.19 -9.89
C ASP A 138 -16.92 -14.90 -10.85
N PRO A 139 -17.17 -14.66 -12.16
CA PRO A 139 -16.11 -14.51 -13.17
C PRO A 139 -15.11 -13.40 -12.86
N GLY A 140 -15.52 -12.36 -12.13
CA GLY A 140 -14.62 -11.32 -11.64
C GLY A 140 -13.52 -11.84 -10.71
N LEU A 141 -13.79 -12.88 -9.92
CA LEU A 141 -12.77 -13.52 -9.06
C LEU A 141 -11.75 -14.29 -9.91
N THR A 142 -12.19 -14.92 -11.00
CA THR A 142 -11.29 -15.62 -11.93
C THR A 142 -10.35 -14.63 -12.62
N GLN A 143 -10.87 -13.49 -13.06
CA GLN A 143 -10.06 -12.42 -13.66
C GLN A 143 -9.08 -11.84 -12.63
N ALA A 144 -9.53 -11.55 -11.41
CA ALA A 144 -8.65 -11.07 -10.34
C ALA A 144 -7.54 -12.08 -10.00
N ALA A 145 -7.83 -13.39 -10.01
CA ALA A 145 -6.84 -14.42 -9.76
C ALA A 145 -5.73 -14.46 -10.82
N ALA A 146 -6.07 -14.22 -12.09
CA ALA A 146 -5.07 -14.10 -13.16
C ALA A 146 -4.16 -12.87 -12.94
N VAL A 147 -4.75 -11.71 -12.63
CA VAL A 147 -3.99 -10.47 -12.36
C VAL A 147 -3.10 -10.63 -11.13
N VAL A 148 -3.63 -11.20 -10.04
CA VAL A 148 -2.85 -11.45 -8.81
C VAL A 148 -1.64 -12.32 -9.12
N ARG A 149 -1.81 -13.39 -9.90
CA ARG A 149 -0.70 -14.26 -10.31
C ARG A 149 0.38 -13.48 -11.07
N THR A 150 -0.01 -12.73 -12.10
CA THR A 150 0.91 -11.88 -12.87
C THR A 150 1.71 -10.93 -11.97
N LEU A 151 1.05 -10.31 -10.99
CA LEU A 151 1.70 -9.41 -10.03
C LEU A 151 2.66 -10.15 -9.10
N THR A 152 2.22 -11.26 -8.51
CA THR A 152 3.03 -12.03 -7.55
C THR A 152 4.23 -12.69 -8.21
N ASP A 153 4.12 -13.08 -9.48
CA ASP A 153 5.23 -13.65 -10.26
C ASP A 153 6.35 -12.62 -10.50
N ARG A 154 6.02 -11.32 -10.50
CA ARG A 154 7.00 -10.21 -10.51
C ARG A 154 7.41 -9.74 -9.12
N GLY A 155 6.99 -10.45 -8.08
CA GLY A 155 7.35 -10.18 -6.68
C GLY A 155 6.50 -9.12 -5.99
N PHE A 156 5.47 -8.57 -6.63
CA PHE A 156 4.57 -7.63 -5.96
C PHE A 156 3.75 -8.34 -4.89
N ARG A 157 3.51 -7.63 -3.79
CA ARG A 157 2.46 -7.97 -2.83
C ARG A 157 1.12 -7.43 -3.32
N VAL A 158 0.02 -8.09 -2.98
CA VAL A 158 -1.31 -7.72 -3.50
C VAL A 158 -2.33 -7.48 -2.39
N VAL A 159 -3.09 -6.40 -2.50
CA VAL A 159 -4.31 -6.16 -1.72
C VAL A 159 -5.52 -6.28 -2.64
N LEU A 160 -6.51 -7.11 -2.30
CA LEU A 160 -7.76 -7.23 -3.06
C LEU A 160 -8.82 -6.30 -2.48
N ARG A 161 -9.11 -5.20 -3.19
CA ARG A 161 -10.06 -4.17 -2.76
C ARG A 161 -11.45 -4.40 -3.34
N VAL A 162 -12.46 -4.53 -2.49
CA VAL A 162 -13.85 -4.70 -2.92
C VAL A 162 -14.49 -3.33 -3.13
N ALA A 163 -15.01 -3.09 -4.32
CA ALA A 163 -15.74 -1.87 -4.67
C ALA A 163 -17.10 -2.21 -5.29
N PRO A 164 -18.12 -1.34 -5.15
CA PRO A 164 -19.42 -1.56 -5.77
C PRO A 164 -19.30 -1.46 -7.30
N ALA A 165 -20.04 -2.31 -8.02
CA ALA A 165 -20.15 -2.21 -9.47
C ALA A 165 -20.82 -0.88 -9.87
N PRO A 166 -20.27 -0.15 -10.86
CA PRO A 166 -20.83 1.13 -11.29
C PRO A 166 -22.25 0.95 -11.83
N GLY A 167 -23.15 1.88 -11.46
CA GLY A 167 -24.56 1.84 -11.89
C GLY A 167 -25.41 0.74 -11.23
N GLY A 168 -24.83 -0.09 -10.36
CA GLY A 168 -25.56 -1.11 -9.60
C GLY A 168 -26.16 -0.58 -8.30
N GLY A 169 -27.14 -1.31 -7.78
CA GLY A 169 -27.62 -1.11 -6.41
C GLY A 169 -26.56 -1.46 -5.36
N VAL A 170 -26.80 -1.02 -4.13
CA VAL A 170 -25.92 -1.30 -2.98
C VAL A 170 -26.20 -2.71 -2.45
N ALA A 171 -25.17 -3.55 -2.32
CA ALA A 171 -25.32 -4.89 -1.77
C ALA A 171 -25.80 -4.87 -0.31
N PRO A 172 -26.84 -5.62 0.08
CA PRO A 172 -27.23 -5.76 1.49
C PRO A 172 -26.09 -6.28 2.37
N ALA A 173 -26.09 -5.95 3.66
CA ALA A 173 -25.03 -6.33 4.61
C ALA A 173 -24.73 -7.85 4.61
N ALA A 174 -25.77 -8.68 4.57
CA ALA A 174 -25.62 -10.13 4.52
C ALA A 174 -25.00 -10.61 3.20
N ALA A 175 -25.41 -10.01 2.07
CA ALA A 175 -24.86 -10.33 0.75
C ALA A 175 -23.39 -9.92 0.65
N LEU A 176 -23.03 -8.73 1.15
CA LEU A 176 -21.63 -8.27 1.23
C LEU A 176 -20.79 -9.19 2.13
N THR A 177 -21.30 -9.56 3.31
CA THR A 177 -20.59 -10.49 4.23
C THR A 177 -20.34 -11.85 3.57
N ALA A 178 -21.35 -12.41 2.90
CA ALA A 178 -21.21 -13.66 2.16
C ALA A 178 -20.24 -13.55 0.99
N ALA A 179 -20.28 -12.43 0.24
CA ALA A 179 -19.38 -12.18 -0.88
C ALA A 179 -17.92 -12.10 -0.44
N VAL A 180 -17.63 -11.40 0.66
CA VAL A 180 -16.28 -11.32 1.25
C VAL A 180 -15.80 -12.70 1.71
N GLY A 181 -16.68 -13.53 2.29
CA GLY A 181 -16.34 -14.92 2.63
C GLY A 181 -16.00 -15.78 1.41
N ARG A 182 -16.71 -15.59 0.28
CA ARG A 182 -16.38 -16.28 -0.99
C ARG A 182 -15.07 -15.79 -1.59
N LEU A 183 -14.82 -14.48 -1.58
CA LEU A 183 -13.53 -13.89 -1.97
C LEU A 183 -12.40 -14.50 -1.14
N ALA A 184 -12.54 -14.54 0.18
CA ALA A 184 -11.55 -15.13 1.07
C ALA A 184 -11.30 -16.61 0.75
N THR A 185 -12.37 -17.39 0.55
CA THR A 185 -12.26 -18.80 0.17
C THR A 185 -11.49 -18.99 -1.15
N ALA A 186 -11.72 -18.12 -2.14
CA ALA A 186 -11.08 -18.21 -3.44
C ALA A 186 -9.56 -17.92 -3.40
N PHE A 187 -9.11 -17.08 -2.46
CA PHE A 187 -7.73 -16.59 -2.41
C PHE A 187 -6.93 -17.08 -1.19
N ARG A 188 -7.50 -17.89 -0.30
CA ARG A 188 -6.82 -18.38 0.91
C ARG A 188 -5.49 -19.11 0.69
N GLY A 189 -5.32 -19.71 -0.50
CA GLY A 189 -4.09 -20.42 -0.89
C GLY A 189 -3.09 -19.56 -1.65
N THR A 190 -3.40 -18.28 -1.89
CA THR A 190 -2.62 -17.41 -2.76
C THR A 190 -1.46 -16.80 -1.97
N GLY A 191 -0.23 -17.09 -2.40
CA GLY A 191 0.97 -16.46 -1.85
C GLY A 191 1.07 -14.97 -2.23
N GLY A 192 1.75 -14.19 -1.40
CA GLY A 192 2.00 -12.77 -1.64
C GLY A 192 0.79 -11.85 -1.44
N LEU A 193 -0.32 -12.37 -0.92
CA LEU A 193 -1.48 -11.55 -0.56
C LEU A 193 -1.25 -10.85 0.79
N VAL A 194 -1.53 -9.55 0.82
CA VAL A 194 -1.55 -8.72 2.04
C VAL A 194 -2.91 -8.81 2.73
N GLY A 195 -3.98 -8.98 1.94
CA GLY A 195 -5.32 -9.23 2.44
C GLY A 195 -6.41 -8.70 1.53
N TYR A 196 -7.59 -8.59 2.11
CA TYR A 196 -8.81 -8.06 1.50
C TYR A 196 -9.10 -6.69 2.05
N GLU A 197 -9.57 -5.75 1.23
CA GLU A 197 -9.87 -4.39 1.64
C GLU A 197 -11.33 -4.05 1.35
N LEU A 198 -11.99 -3.42 2.31
CA LEU A 198 -13.31 -2.82 2.14
C LEU A 198 -13.19 -1.30 2.19
N THR A 199 -13.92 -0.62 1.29
CA THR A 199 -14.09 0.83 1.38
C THR A 199 -14.77 1.23 2.70
N ALA A 200 -14.70 2.52 3.04
CA ALA A 200 -15.26 3.00 4.31
C ALA A 200 -16.78 2.73 4.39
N THR A 201 -17.48 2.93 3.27
CA THR A 201 -18.92 2.66 3.14
C THR A 201 -19.22 1.17 3.29
N GLU A 202 -18.34 0.29 2.81
CA GLU A 202 -18.60 -1.15 2.78
C GLU A 202 -18.30 -1.76 4.15
N ALA A 203 -17.20 -1.32 4.78
CA ALA A 203 -16.81 -1.71 6.12
C ALA A 203 -17.87 -1.32 7.17
N ALA A 204 -18.47 -0.13 7.04
CA ALA A 204 -19.54 0.31 7.94
C ALA A 204 -20.82 -0.54 7.80
N ARG A 205 -21.13 -1.02 6.59
CA ARG A 205 -22.35 -1.78 6.30
C ARG A 205 -22.27 -3.25 6.70
N ALA A 206 -21.08 -3.85 6.67
CA ALA A 206 -20.89 -5.28 6.96
C ALA A 206 -19.91 -5.53 8.12
N PRO A 207 -20.30 -5.21 9.37
CA PRO A 207 -19.43 -5.45 10.53
C PRO A 207 -19.07 -6.94 10.72
N GLY A 208 -19.90 -7.87 10.22
CA GLY A 208 -19.65 -9.31 10.24
C GLY A 208 -18.61 -9.80 9.22
N ALA A 209 -18.16 -8.97 8.28
CA ALA A 209 -17.22 -9.37 7.23
C ALA A 209 -15.88 -9.88 7.80
N ALA A 210 -15.40 -9.30 8.90
CA ALA A 210 -14.15 -9.74 9.53
C ALA A 210 -14.24 -11.19 10.03
N ALA A 211 -15.34 -11.56 10.67
CA ALA A 211 -15.56 -12.94 11.13
C ALA A 211 -15.70 -13.92 9.96
N ALA A 212 -16.33 -13.48 8.85
CA ALA A 212 -16.43 -14.28 7.64
C ALA A 212 -15.06 -14.54 7.00
N VAL A 213 -14.17 -13.54 6.95
CA VAL A 213 -12.78 -13.72 6.47
C VAL A 213 -12.04 -14.70 7.36
N VAL A 214 -12.00 -14.48 8.68
CA VAL A 214 -11.27 -15.36 9.62
C VAL A 214 -11.74 -16.82 9.52
N THR A 215 -13.02 -17.05 9.25
CA THR A 215 -13.58 -18.39 9.07
C THR A 215 -13.15 -19.03 7.74
N ALA A 216 -13.08 -18.24 6.66
CA ALA A 216 -12.79 -18.73 5.31
C ALA A 216 -11.29 -18.81 4.99
N ASP A 217 -10.52 -17.90 5.56
CA ASP A 217 -9.09 -17.70 5.35
C ASP A 217 -8.42 -17.31 6.69
N PRO A 218 -7.74 -18.26 7.37
CA PRO A 218 -7.07 -17.97 8.63
C PRO A 218 -5.73 -17.25 8.47
N PHE A 219 -5.26 -16.99 7.24
CA PHE A 219 -3.92 -16.47 6.98
C PHE A 219 -3.91 -14.99 6.60
N HIS A 220 -4.90 -14.53 5.84
CA HIS A 220 -4.92 -13.16 5.33
C HIS A 220 -5.86 -12.23 6.10
N LEU A 221 -5.52 -10.94 6.07
CA LEU A 221 -6.19 -9.91 6.87
C LEU A 221 -7.36 -9.26 6.12
N LEU A 222 -8.31 -8.70 6.88
CA LEU A 222 -9.31 -7.77 6.36
C LEU A 222 -8.97 -6.34 6.77
N TRP A 223 -8.74 -5.49 5.78
CA TRP A 223 -8.47 -4.06 5.89
C TRP A 223 -9.77 -3.27 5.72
N ARG A 224 -9.94 -2.23 6.53
CA ARG A 224 -11.16 -1.40 6.51
C ARG A 224 -10.75 0.05 6.34
N GLU A 225 -11.19 0.67 5.26
CA GLU A 225 -10.98 2.10 5.08
C GLU A 225 -11.74 2.91 6.13
N ARG A 226 -11.12 4.00 6.59
CA ARG A 226 -11.72 5.03 7.43
C ARG A 226 -10.96 6.35 7.27
N PRO A 227 -11.54 7.50 7.68
CA PRO A 227 -10.78 8.74 7.76
C PRO A 227 -9.53 8.59 8.61
N ALA A 228 -8.42 9.17 8.18
CA ALA A 228 -7.17 9.09 8.92
C ALA A 228 -7.26 9.86 10.24
N PRO A 229 -6.63 9.36 11.33
CA PRO A 229 -6.68 10.04 12.62
C PRO A 229 -5.89 11.34 12.64
N PHE A 230 -4.90 11.49 11.74
CA PHE A 230 -4.04 12.67 11.64
C PHE A 230 -4.57 13.73 10.67
N ASP A 231 -5.40 13.34 9.69
CA ASP A 231 -6.03 14.25 8.74
C ASP A 231 -7.36 13.65 8.25
N ARG A 232 -8.46 14.37 8.43
CA ARG A 232 -9.80 13.88 8.03
C ARG A 232 -10.01 13.89 6.52
N THR A 233 -9.17 14.60 5.78
CA THR A 233 -9.18 14.62 4.31
C THR A 233 -8.43 13.43 3.71
N ALA A 234 -7.73 12.67 4.56
CA ALA A 234 -7.00 11.48 4.21
C ALA A 234 -7.81 10.22 4.57
N THR A 235 -7.63 9.15 3.80
CA THR A 235 -8.25 7.84 4.06
C THR A 235 -7.16 6.81 4.29
N VAL A 236 -7.30 6.02 5.35
CA VAL A 236 -6.42 4.89 5.67
C VAL A 236 -7.21 3.60 5.69
N ALA A 237 -6.62 2.51 5.21
CA ALA A 237 -7.11 1.16 5.42
C ALA A 237 -6.43 0.56 6.65
N VAL A 238 -7.23 0.03 7.60
CA VAL A 238 -6.73 -0.43 8.90
C VAL A 238 -7.13 -1.86 9.25
N ASN A 239 -6.21 -2.55 9.92
CA ASN A 239 -6.43 -3.77 10.70
C ASN A 239 -5.80 -3.53 12.08
N ASP A 240 -6.58 -2.91 12.98
CA ASP A 240 -6.08 -2.15 14.13
C ASP A 240 -5.00 -2.87 14.98
N PRO A 241 -3.89 -2.20 15.34
CA PRO A 241 -3.56 -0.80 15.02
C PRO A 241 -2.85 -0.58 13.67
N ALA A 242 -2.53 -1.64 12.90
CA ALA A 242 -1.81 -1.53 11.65
C ALA A 242 -2.65 -0.88 10.54
N GLY A 243 -2.00 -0.17 9.61
CA GLY A 243 -2.68 0.42 8.46
C GLY A 243 -1.75 1.08 7.45
N TYR A 244 -2.33 1.49 6.34
CA TYR A 244 -1.68 2.23 5.25
C TYR A 244 -2.65 3.24 4.63
N LEU A 245 -2.11 4.28 4.00
CA LEU A 245 -2.87 5.35 3.38
C LEU A 245 -3.42 4.92 2.00
N THR A 246 -4.71 5.12 1.74
CA THR A 246 -5.36 4.72 0.48
C THR A 246 -5.97 5.89 -0.29
N GLY A 247 -6.02 7.08 0.30
CA GLY A 247 -6.57 8.25 -0.38
C GLY A 247 -6.24 9.57 0.28
N TRP A 248 -6.37 10.62 -0.53
CA TRP A 248 -6.24 12.03 -0.13
C TRP A 248 -7.29 12.86 -0.87
N ALA A 249 -7.81 13.91 -0.22
CA ALA A 249 -8.69 14.84 -0.90
C ALA A 249 -7.89 15.78 -1.82
N GLY A 250 -8.40 15.99 -3.02
CA GLY A 250 -7.78 16.85 -4.03
C GLY A 250 -7.03 16.08 -5.11
N THR A 251 -6.57 16.81 -6.11
CA THR A 251 -5.88 16.25 -7.30
C THR A 251 -4.66 17.10 -7.64
N GLY A 252 -3.80 16.58 -8.52
CA GLY A 252 -2.59 17.25 -8.98
C GLY A 252 -1.40 17.14 -8.01
N ASP A 253 -0.29 17.76 -8.39
CA ASP A 253 1.02 17.56 -7.75
C ASP A 253 1.04 17.95 -6.27
N GLY A 254 0.31 19.01 -5.89
CA GLY A 254 0.19 19.44 -4.51
C GLY A 254 -0.49 18.39 -3.62
N ALA A 255 -1.53 17.71 -4.12
CA ALA A 255 -2.19 16.63 -3.40
C ALA A 255 -1.29 15.39 -3.27
N VAL A 256 -0.52 15.07 -4.31
CA VAL A 256 0.47 13.97 -4.29
C VAL A 256 1.59 14.26 -3.28
N ALA A 257 2.08 15.50 -3.23
CA ALA A 257 3.08 15.92 -2.25
C ALA A 257 2.55 15.85 -0.82
N ALA A 258 1.30 16.31 -0.58
CA ALA A 258 0.67 16.21 0.74
C ALA A 258 0.44 14.76 1.18
N PHE A 259 -0.03 13.91 0.26
CA PHE A 259 -0.23 12.47 0.50
C PHE A 259 1.07 11.77 0.91
N THR A 260 2.15 11.99 0.16
CA THR A 260 3.45 11.36 0.44
C THR A 260 4.11 11.93 1.69
N ALA A 261 4.01 13.23 1.94
CA ALA A 261 4.50 13.85 3.18
C ALA A 261 3.74 13.35 4.42
N ALA A 262 2.42 13.15 4.32
CA ALA A 262 1.62 12.60 5.40
C ALA A 262 1.99 11.13 5.68
N ALA A 263 2.23 10.33 4.65
CA ALA A 263 2.67 8.95 4.81
C ALA A 263 4.03 8.87 5.53
N ASP A 264 5.04 9.60 5.06
CA ASP A 264 6.36 9.69 5.70
C ASP A 264 6.25 10.22 7.14
N GLY A 265 5.52 11.31 7.36
CA GLY A 265 5.38 11.92 8.70
C GLY A 265 4.69 11.01 9.72
N ASN A 266 3.90 10.03 9.26
CA ASN A 266 3.23 9.04 10.10
C ASN A 266 3.88 7.64 10.02
N GLN A 267 4.97 7.48 9.27
CA GLN A 267 5.72 6.22 9.15
C GLN A 267 4.86 5.07 8.61
N ILE A 268 3.93 5.37 7.69
CA ILE A 268 3.02 4.38 7.10
C ILE A 268 3.24 4.22 5.60
N GLY A 269 2.94 3.02 5.10
CA GLY A 269 2.86 2.79 3.66
C GLY A 269 1.59 3.38 3.04
N TRP A 270 1.46 3.24 1.73
CA TRP A 270 0.33 3.72 0.97
C TRP A 270 0.05 2.92 -0.31
N LEU A 271 -1.22 2.92 -0.72
CA LEU A 271 -1.67 2.49 -2.03
C LEU A 271 -2.36 3.66 -2.73
N TYR A 272 -1.78 4.13 -3.83
CA TYR A 272 -2.28 5.30 -4.54
C TYR A 272 -3.28 4.89 -5.65
N PRO A 273 -4.50 5.45 -5.70
CA PRO A 273 -5.47 5.10 -6.74
C PRO A 273 -4.98 5.53 -8.13
N ALA A 274 -4.64 4.57 -8.98
CA ALA A 274 -4.23 4.85 -10.35
C ALA A 274 -5.45 5.11 -11.25
N GLY A 275 -5.31 5.98 -12.26
CA GLY A 275 -6.34 6.14 -13.31
C GLY A 275 -7.41 7.22 -13.08
N ALA A 276 -7.20 8.18 -12.16
CA ALA A 276 -7.94 9.45 -12.18
C ALA A 276 -7.51 10.29 -13.41
N GLY A 277 -7.93 9.90 -14.62
CA GLY A 277 -7.50 10.57 -15.86
C GLY A 277 -7.72 9.86 -17.21
N GLY A 278 -8.25 8.63 -17.26
CA GLY A 278 -8.79 8.06 -18.50
C GLY A 278 -7.79 7.48 -19.52
N SER A 279 -7.51 6.19 -19.40
CA SER A 279 -7.52 5.19 -20.49
C SER A 279 -7.23 3.82 -19.87
N PRO A 280 -8.05 2.79 -20.15
CA PRO A 280 -7.82 1.44 -19.63
C PRO A 280 -6.61 0.85 -20.37
N GLY A 281 -5.41 0.96 -19.81
CA GLY A 281 -4.22 0.36 -20.41
C GLY A 281 -2.88 0.85 -19.90
N ALA A 282 -2.80 2.06 -19.33
CA ALA A 282 -1.59 2.51 -18.63
C ALA A 282 -2.00 2.87 -17.20
N ALA A 283 -1.57 2.09 -16.20
CA ALA A 283 -1.64 2.55 -14.82
C ALA A 283 -0.49 3.55 -14.59
N ALA A 284 -0.58 4.66 -15.31
CA ALA A 284 0.29 5.80 -15.15
C ALA A 284 0.11 6.32 -13.72
N PHE A 285 1.23 6.59 -13.07
CA PHE A 285 1.30 7.14 -11.73
C PHE A 285 2.10 8.45 -11.80
N PRO A 286 1.82 9.43 -10.92
CA PRO A 286 2.63 10.62 -10.81
C PRO A 286 4.10 10.26 -10.51
N ALA A 287 5.05 10.80 -11.27
CA ALA A 287 6.47 10.52 -11.07
C ALA A 287 6.96 10.83 -9.64
N ALA A 288 6.31 11.78 -8.96
CA ALA A 288 6.55 12.12 -7.57
C ALA A 288 6.31 10.97 -6.59
N LEU A 289 5.62 9.90 -6.98
CA LEU A 289 5.43 8.69 -6.16
C LEU A 289 6.63 7.75 -6.19
N ALA A 290 7.52 7.86 -7.19
CA ALA A 290 8.76 7.09 -7.26
C ALA A 290 9.79 7.65 -6.27
N ARG A 291 9.66 7.25 -5.00
CA ARG A 291 10.43 7.75 -3.85
C ARG A 291 11.15 6.61 -3.12
N PRO A 292 12.28 6.88 -2.47
CA PRO A 292 12.94 5.88 -1.64
C PRO A 292 12.16 5.60 -0.35
N TYR A 293 12.17 4.34 0.07
CA TYR A 293 11.50 3.85 1.29
C TYR A 293 11.99 2.43 1.64
N PRO A 294 11.85 1.98 2.89
CA PRO A 294 12.14 0.59 3.23
C PRO A 294 11.03 -0.34 2.73
N ILE A 295 11.35 -1.34 1.91
CA ILE A 295 10.37 -2.37 1.50
C ILE A 295 10.15 -3.35 2.65
N ALA A 296 11.23 -3.77 3.32
CA ALA A 296 11.20 -4.69 4.45
C ALA A 296 12.33 -4.35 5.43
N VAL A 297 12.04 -4.33 6.74
CA VAL A 297 13.01 -3.98 7.80
C VAL A 297 13.21 -5.14 8.76
N ALA A 298 14.46 -5.57 8.93
CA ALA A 298 14.89 -6.63 9.86
C ALA A 298 15.00 -6.11 11.29
N GLY A 299 13.94 -5.48 11.80
CA GLY A 299 13.92 -4.82 13.09
C GLY A 299 12.66 -4.01 13.34
N ASP A 300 12.65 -3.29 14.45
CA ASP A 300 11.58 -2.38 14.86
C ASP A 300 11.81 -1.00 14.26
N LEU A 301 10.89 -0.58 13.39
CA LEU A 301 11.04 0.61 12.55
C LEU A 301 10.69 1.86 13.35
N SER A 302 11.69 2.73 13.57
CA SER A 302 11.51 3.98 14.32
C SER A 302 11.33 5.21 13.44
N GLU A 303 12.02 5.27 12.30
CA GLU A 303 12.01 6.44 11.43
C GLU A 303 12.38 6.06 9.99
N PHE A 304 11.69 6.63 9.02
CA PHE A 304 12.07 6.71 7.61
C PHE A 304 11.43 7.94 6.96
N GLY A 305 12.05 8.46 5.90
CA GLY A 305 11.45 9.53 5.12
C GLY A 305 12.46 10.22 4.23
N VAL A 306 11.97 11.16 3.42
CA VAL A 306 12.80 11.96 2.51
C VAL A 306 12.62 13.44 2.83
N ASP A 307 13.73 14.14 3.00
CA ASP A 307 13.70 15.60 3.17
C ASP A 307 13.54 16.36 1.83
N GLY A 308 13.41 17.69 1.90
CA GLY A 308 13.28 18.53 0.71
C GLY A 308 14.51 18.53 -0.22
N ALA A 309 15.68 18.08 0.27
CA ALA A 309 16.90 17.94 -0.54
C ALA A 309 16.97 16.59 -1.27
N GLY A 310 16.06 15.65 -0.97
CA GLY A 310 16.10 14.28 -1.48
C GLY A 310 17.00 13.35 -0.67
N THR A 311 17.37 13.73 0.56
CA THR A 311 18.07 12.85 1.49
C THR A 311 17.07 11.88 2.10
N PHE A 312 17.30 10.59 1.92
CA PHE A 312 16.53 9.55 2.58
C PHE A 312 17.20 9.14 3.88
N THR A 313 16.42 9.06 4.95
CA THR A 313 16.86 8.52 6.25
C THR A 313 16.05 7.29 6.60
N LEU A 314 16.68 6.35 7.31
CA LEU A 314 16.03 5.17 7.90
C LEU A 314 16.73 4.83 9.22
N ARG A 315 15.94 4.55 10.26
CA ARG A 315 16.39 4.06 11.56
C ARG A 315 15.51 2.94 12.07
N TYR A 316 16.14 1.94 12.67
CA TYR A 316 15.45 0.84 13.31
C TYR A 316 16.32 0.17 14.38
N ASP A 317 15.66 -0.41 15.38
CA ASP A 317 16.31 -1.28 16.37
C ASP A 317 16.40 -2.70 15.81
N THR A 318 17.45 -3.45 16.13
CA THR A 318 17.65 -4.83 15.61
C THR A 318 16.83 -5.89 16.34
N THR A 319 15.88 -5.45 17.17
CA THR A 319 14.84 -6.30 17.77
C THR A 319 13.62 -6.25 16.86
N LEU A 320 13.10 -7.41 16.44
CA LEU A 320 11.87 -7.50 15.66
C LEU A 320 10.66 -7.00 16.48
N PRO A 321 9.56 -6.59 15.83
CA PRO A 321 8.34 -6.14 16.51
C PRO A 321 7.76 -7.14 17.53
N VAL A 322 8.05 -8.44 17.36
CA VAL A 322 7.68 -9.50 18.31
C VAL A 322 8.52 -9.49 19.61
N GLY A 323 9.45 -8.56 19.76
CA GLY A 323 10.34 -8.41 20.92
C GLY A 323 11.54 -9.37 20.93
N LYS A 324 11.84 -10.04 19.81
CA LYS A 324 12.98 -10.96 19.69
C LYS A 324 14.09 -10.33 18.84
N PRO A 325 15.38 -10.59 19.13
CA PRO A 325 16.46 -10.19 18.24
C PRO A 325 16.22 -10.71 16.82
N ALA A 326 16.54 -9.88 15.82
CA ALA A 326 16.55 -10.31 14.43
C ALA A 326 17.57 -11.44 14.24
N PRO A 327 17.22 -12.54 13.55
CA PRO A 327 18.18 -13.58 13.20
C PRO A 327 19.38 -13.02 12.43
N ASP A 328 20.55 -13.62 12.67
CA ASP A 328 21.77 -13.27 11.94
C ASP A 328 21.56 -13.39 10.43
N GLY A 329 22.01 -12.37 9.70
CA GLY A 329 21.89 -12.32 8.24
C GLY A 329 20.49 -12.00 7.71
N LEU A 330 19.49 -11.74 8.57
CA LEU A 330 18.19 -11.23 8.12
C LEU A 330 18.36 -9.86 7.46
N LEU A 331 17.84 -9.72 6.24
CA LEU A 331 18.10 -8.55 5.41
C LEU A 331 16.98 -7.50 5.51
N THR A 332 17.40 -6.26 5.70
CA THR A 332 16.61 -5.06 5.42
C THR A 332 16.77 -4.70 3.94
N ALA A 333 15.67 -4.36 3.27
CA ALA A 333 15.64 -3.99 1.85
C ALA A 333 15.03 -2.60 1.70
N VAL A 334 15.71 -1.74 0.94
CA VAL A 334 15.33 -0.34 0.71
C VAL A 334 15.27 -0.08 -0.78
N SER A 335 14.17 0.50 -1.25
CA SER A 335 14.02 0.96 -2.63
C SER A 335 14.70 2.31 -2.82
N LEU A 336 15.48 2.46 -3.88
CA LEU A 336 16.19 3.68 -4.27
C LEU A 336 15.97 3.93 -5.78
N PRO A 337 14.76 4.35 -6.18
CA PRO A 337 14.38 4.43 -7.59
C PRO A 337 15.21 5.46 -8.36
N ALA A 338 15.43 5.19 -9.65
CA ALA A 338 16.23 6.03 -10.54
C ALA A 338 15.71 7.46 -10.64
N THR A 339 14.38 7.65 -10.61
CA THR A 339 13.73 8.96 -10.64
C THR A 339 14.12 9.84 -9.45
N ALA A 340 14.34 9.25 -8.27
CA ALA A 340 14.78 9.98 -7.08
C ALA A 340 16.29 10.29 -7.08
N TYR A 341 17.08 9.44 -7.73
CA TYR A 341 18.55 9.48 -7.77
C TYR A 341 19.09 9.39 -9.20
N PRO A 342 18.81 10.38 -10.08
CA PRO A 342 19.11 10.28 -11.51
C PRO A 342 20.61 10.18 -11.83
N THR A 343 21.46 10.65 -10.91
CA THR A 343 22.94 10.62 -11.01
C THR A 343 23.55 9.60 -10.06
N GLY A 344 22.75 8.70 -9.47
CA GLY A 344 23.17 7.79 -8.42
C GLY A 344 23.06 8.37 -7.02
N TYR A 345 23.56 7.63 -6.03
CA TYR A 345 23.45 7.98 -4.62
C TYR A 345 24.72 7.59 -3.83
N GLN A 346 24.88 8.22 -2.67
CA GLN A 346 25.88 7.87 -1.67
C GLN A 346 25.18 7.31 -0.44
N VAL A 347 25.77 6.27 0.17
CA VAL A 347 25.22 5.60 1.35
C VAL A 347 26.15 5.83 2.53
N GLN A 348 25.58 6.30 3.63
CA GLN A 348 26.21 6.29 4.95
C GLN A 348 25.38 5.39 5.85
N VAL A 349 26.02 4.41 6.47
CA VAL A 349 25.35 3.43 7.32
C VAL A 349 26.15 3.19 8.59
N THR A 350 25.46 3.02 9.71
CA THR A 350 26.02 2.62 11.01
C THR A 350 25.25 1.43 11.54
N GLY A 351 25.95 0.45 12.11
CA GLY A 351 25.37 -0.76 12.68
C GLY A 351 24.96 -1.83 11.64
N ALA A 352 25.25 -1.62 10.36
CA ALA A 352 24.94 -2.55 9.29
C ALA A 352 25.97 -2.52 8.16
N LYS A 353 26.05 -3.62 7.42
CA LYS A 353 26.82 -3.75 6.18
C LYS A 353 25.91 -3.65 4.97
N VAL A 354 26.37 -2.95 3.94
CA VAL A 354 25.73 -2.94 2.62
C VAL A 354 26.13 -4.20 1.86
N LEU A 355 25.14 -4.97 1.40
CA LEU A 355 25.35 -6.22 0.66
C LEU A 355 25.00 -6.11 -0.83
N SER A 356 24.19 -5.14 -1.22
CA SER A 356 23.88 -4.88 -2.63
C SER A 356 25.07 -4.25 -3.36
N ARG A 357 25.17 -4.51 -4.67
CA ARG A 357 26.12 -3.82 -5.54
C ARG A 357 25.91 -2.30 -5.55
N ALA A 358 26.98 -1.55 -5.81
CA ALA A 358 26.90 -0.11 -6.03
C ALA A 358 25.96 0.22 -7.21
N GLY A 359 25.14 1.26 -7.06
CA GLY A 359 24.17 1.67 -8.08
C GLY A 359 22.97 0.72 -8.26
N SER A 360 22.66 -0.11 -7.27
CA SER A 360 21.43 -0.92 -7.27
C SER A 360 20.23 -0.09 -6.81
N ALA A 361 19.10 -0.12 -7.52
CA ALA A 361 17.87 0.49 -7.03
C ALA A 361 17.23 -0.28 -5.86
N LEU A 362 17.78 -1.45 -5.50
CA LEU A 362 17.45 -2.19 -4.28
C LEU A 362 18.71 -2.26 -3.40
N LEU A 363 18.71 -1.49 -2.32
CA LEU A 363 19.75 -1.48 -1.30
C LEU A 363 19.44 -2.56 -0.25
N CYS A 364 20.35 -3.50 -0.06
CA CYS A 364 20.19 -4.59 0.90
C CYS A 364 21.20 -4.44 2.04
N LEU A 365 20.72 -4.45 3.27
CA LEU A 365 21.51 -4.27 4.48
C LEU A 365 21.38 -5.48 5.40
N ALA A 366 22.49 -5.90 6.01
CA ALA A 366 22.50 -6.83 7.13
C ALA A 366 23.05 -6.11 8.36
N ALA A 367 22.35 -6.21 9.49
CA ALA A 367 22.87 -5.70 10.76
C ALA A 367 24.23 -6.34 11.08
N GLU A 368 25.16 -5.57 11.64
CA GLU A 368 26.42 -6.12 12.11
C GLU A 368 26.20 -6.93 13.39
N PRO A 369 26.99 -8.00 13.63
CA PRO A 369 26.89 -8.76 14.87
C PRO A 369 27.00 -7.86 16.10
N GLY A 370 26.01 -7.96 17.00
CA GLY A 370 25.95 -7.16 18.23
C GLY A 370 25.44 -5.72 18.06
N ALA A 371 25.13 -5.27 16.85
CA ALA A 371 24.48 -3.98 16.64
C ALA A 371 23.08 -3.99 17.26
N THR A 372 22.75 -2.99 18.07
CA THR A 372 21.41 -2.83 18.68
C THR A 372 20.49 -1.96 17.84
N ALA A 373 21.05 -1.14 16.95
CA ALA A 373 20.33 -0.24 16.07
C ALA A 373 21.08 -0.05 14.76
N VAL A 374 20.35 0.32 13.71
CA VAL A 374 20.88 0.66 12.40
C VAL A 374 20.41 2.06 12.02
N SER A 375 21.32 2.87 11.50
CA SER A 375 21.01 4.18 10.93
C SER A 375 21.55 4.25 9.51
N LEU A 376 20.68 4.61 8.57
CA LEU A 376 20.98 4.77 7.15
C LEU A 376 20.70 6.22 6.74
N THR A 377 21.60 6.78 5.95
CA THR A 377 21.40 8.05 5.24
C THR A 377 21.84 7.87 3.80
N VAL A 378 20.96 8.26 2.87
CA VAL A 378 21.21 8.18 1.43
C VAL A 378 21.03 9.55 0.81
N THR A 379 22.09 10.08 0.22
CA THR A 379 22.10 11.37 -0.46
C THR A 379 22.29 11.18 -1.97
N ARG A 380 21.83 12.14 -2.77
CA ARG A 380 22.12 12.15 -4.20
C ARG A 380 23.62 12.30 -4.45
N ALA A 381 24.14 11.53 -5.40
CA ALA A 381 25.50 11.74 -5.88
C ALA A 381 25.55 12.95 -6.83
N PRO A 382 26.62 13.76 -6.81
CA PRO A 382 26.74 14.92 -7.70
C PRO A 382 26.90 14.52 -9.17
N SER A 383 27.42 13.31 -9.42
CA SER A 383 27.60 12.71 -10.74
C SER A 383 27.59 11.19 -10.62
N GLY A 384 27.31 10.51 -11.73
CA GLY A 384 27.24 9.07 -11.80
C GLY A 384 26.11 8.60 -12.71
N GLN A 385 25.75 7.34 -12.57
CA GLN A 385 24.69 6.70 -13.32
C GLN A 385 23.48 6.45 -12.42
N ALA A 386 22.28 6.60 -12.99
CA ALA A 386 21.05 6.24 -12.33
C ALA A 386 21.08 4.77 -11.84
N PRO A 387 20.50 4.47 -10.67
CA PRO A 387 20.40 3.11 -10.15
C PRO A 387 19.72 2.15 -11.12
N ALA A 388 20.28 0.95 -11.27
CA ALA A 388 19.69 -0.11 -12.07
C ALA A 388 18.49 -0.74 -11.34
N PRO A 389 17.32 -0.90 -11.99
CA PRO A 389 16.14 -1.49 -11.37
C PRO A 389 16.41 -2.94 -10.91
N PRO A 390 15.79 -3.40 -9.82
CA PRO A 390 15.90 -4.80 -9.41
C PRO A 390 15.13 -5.71 -10.37
N PRO A 391 15.41 -7.03 -10.38
CA PRO A 391 14.67 -7.97 -11.22
C PRO A 391 13.25 -8.26 -10.73
N ALA A 392 12.91 -7.90 -9.48
CA ALA A 392 11.59 -8.12 -8.89
C ALA A 392 11.27 -7.08 -7.80
N ALA A 393 9.98 -6.87 -7.57
CA ALA A 393 9.41 -5.87 -6.68
C ALA A 393 9.43 -6.25 -5.18
N SER A 394 10.46 -6.98 -4.70
CA SER A 394 10.48 -7.48 -3.32
C SER A 394 11.86 -7.57 -2.69
N ALA A 395 11.88 -7.62 -1.36
CA ALA A 395 13.07 -7.91 -0.58
C ALA A 395 13.66 -9.30 -0.86
N ALA A 396 12.89 -10.23 -1.44
CA ALA A 396 13.41 -11.54 -1.85
C ALA A 396 14.39 -11.43 -3.04
N ALA A 397 14.44 -10.29 -3.74
CA ALA A 397 15.40 -10.02 -4.80
C ALA A 397 16.80 -9.65 -4.28
N CYS A 398 17.01 -9.49 -2.96
CA CYS A 398 18.30 -9.12 -2.40
C CYS A 398 19.48 -10.01 -2.85
N PRO A 399 19.37 -11.35 -2.90
CA PRO A 399 20.43 -12.20 -3.42
C PRO A 399 20.82 -11.89 -4.88
N ALA A 400 19.85 -11.50 -5.72
CA ALA A 400 20.09 -11.21 -7.14
C ALA A 400 20.81 -9.87 -7.39
N VAL A 401 20.77 -8.97 -6.41
CA VAL A 401 21.46 -7.66 -6.47
C VAL A 401 22.70 -7.61 -5.58
N ALA A 402 23.06 -8.73 -4.95
CA ALA A 402 24.23 -8.82 -4.09
C ALA A 402 25.51 -8.49 -4.88
N ALA A 403 26.45 -7.80 -4.23
CA ALA A 403 27.78 -7.66 -4.78
C ALA A 403 28.40 -9.06 -4.93
N ALA A 404 29.07 -9.32 -6.06
CA ALA A 404 29.82 -10.57 -6.21
C ALA A 404 30.80 -10.67 -5.03
N PRO A 405 30.90 -11.84 -4.36
CA PRO A 405 31.98 -12.03 -3.42
C PRO A 405 33.27 -11.80 -4.19
N THR A 406 34.06 -10.82 -3.76
CA THR A 406 35.37 -10.59 -4.33
C THR A 406 36.19 -11.85 -4.02
N THR A 407 36.23 -12.79 -4.96
CA THR A 407 37.20 -13.89 -4.98
C THR A 407 38.55 -13.31 -5.34
N GLY A 408 39.03 -12.38 -4.52
CA GLY A 408 40.43 -12.03 -4.50
C GLY A 408 41.14 -13.18 -3.83
N THR A 409 41.77 -14.04 -4.63
CA THR A 409 43.04 -14.65 -4.24
C THR A 409 43.84 -13.54 -3.55
N PRO A 410 44.30 -13.69 -2.30
CA PRO A 410 45.10 -12.65 -1.67
C PRO A 410 46.22 -12.31 -2.64
N ALA A 411 46.23 -11.08 -3.14
CA ALA A 411 47.25 -10.63 -4.06
C ALA A 411 48.58 -10.91 -3.38
N ALA A 412 49.34 -11.87 -3.94
CA ALA A 412 50.68 -12.14 -3.49
C ALA A 412 51.40 -10.79 -3.46
N ALA A 413 51.89 -10.42 -2.28
CA ALA A 413 52.65 -9.20 -2.10
C ALA A 413 53.71 -9.14 -3.22
N PRO A 414 53.86 -8.01 -3.92
CA PRO A 414 54.93 -7.88 -4.88
C PRO A 414 56.23 -8.17 -4.14
N SER A 415 56.94 -9.20 -4.58
CA SER A 415 58.31 -9.48 -4.18
C SER A 415 59.15 -8.27 -4.59
N GLY A 416 59.29 -7.33 -3.66
CA GLY A 416 60.14 -6.16 -3.80
C GLY A 416 61.57 -6.62 -4.01
N GLY A 417 62.10 -6.32 -5.20
CA GLY A 417 63.52 -6.45 -5.49
C GLY A 417 64.34 -5.64 -4.49
N GLY A 418 65.49 -6.20 -4.12
CA GLY A 418 66.39 -5.69 -3.10
C GLY A 418 66.74 -4.22 -3.31
N GLY A 419 66.29 -3.40 -2.37
CA GLY A 419 66.81 -2.07 -2.10
C GLY A 419 67.23 -2.05 -0.64
N GLU A 420 68.54 -2.12 -0.41
CA GLU A 420 69.20 -2.02 0.88
C GLU A 420 68.87 -0.68 1.54
N ALA A 421 67.89 -0.66 2.43
CA ALA A 421 67.58 0.48 3.29
C ALA A 421 68.02 0.15 4.72
N LYS A 422 69.01 0.91 5.18
CA LYS A 422 69.60 0.84 6.52
C LYS A 422 68.50 0.89 7.59
N SER A 423 68.43 -0.17 8.40
CA SER A 423 67.62 -0.28 9.59
C SER A 423 68.12 0.69 10.67
N ALA A 424 67.39 1.78 10.90
CA ALA A 424 67.42 2.47 12.17
C ALA A 424 66.45 1.71 13.12
N SER A 425 67.02 0.93 14.03
CA SER A 425 66.29 0.29 15.13
C SER A 425 65.64 1.38 15.98
N TYR A 426 64.31 1.34 16.08
CA TYR A 426 63.56 2.09 17.09
C TYR A 426 62.89 1.08 18.02
N ASP A 427 63.67 0.65 19.02
CA ASP A 427 63.19 -0.14 20.15
C ASP A 427 62.78 0.83 21.27
N GLY A 428 61.47 0.97 21.48
CA GLY A 428 60.92 1.75 22.58
C GLY A 428 59.49 1.30 22.93
N PRO A 429 59.18 0.98 24.20
CA PRO A 429 57.89 0.41 24.62
C PRO A 429 56.75 1.45 24.76
N LEU A 430 56.70 2.45 23.88
CA LEU A 430 55.86 3.65 24.07
C LEU A 430 54.52 3.66 23.31
N LEU A 431 54.12 2.57 22.65
CA LEU A 431 52.86 2.50 21.89
C LEU A 431 51.67 1.85 22.62
N TRP A 432 51.83 1.43 23.88
CA TRP A 432 50.73 0.88 24.68
C TRP A 432 50.06 1.86 25.65
N ALA A 433 50.49 3.14 25.68
CA ALA A 433 49.99 4.13 26.65
C ALA A 433 48.98 5.15 26.08
N LEU A 434 48.45 4.96 24.86
CA LEU A 434 47.56 5.91 24.19
C LEU A 434 46.15 5.36 23.86
N PRO A 435 45.46 4.72 24.83
CA PRO A 435 44.00 4.90 24.89
C PRO A 435 43.46 5.31 26.28
N LEU A 436 44.31 5.62 27.27
CA LEU A 436 43.85 5.95 28.64
C LEU A 436 43.85 7.45 28.99
N LEU A 437 44.28 8.33 28.09
CA LEU A 437 44.29 9.79 28.28
C LEU A 437 43.12 10.54 27.60
N GLY A 438 42.05 9.82 27.24
CA GLY A 438 40.82 10.39 26.67
C GLY A 438 39.63 10.53 27.64
N ALA A 439 39.72 10.01 28.87
CA ALA A 439 38.56 9.88 29.77
C ALA A 439 38.50 10.87 30.95
N VAL A 440 39.48 11.76 31.12
CA VAL A 440 39.53 12.70 32.26
C VAL A 440 39.28 14.18 31.87
N GLY A 441 39.17 14.48 30.57
CA GLY A 441 38.94 15.85 30.07
C GLY A 441 37.47 16.28 29.90
N MET A 442 36.51 15.34 29.85
CA MET A 442 35.09 15.64 29.56
C MET A 442 34.17 15.68 30.80
N GLY A 443 34.73 15.61 32.01
CA GLY A 443 33.94 15.75 33.25
C GLY A 443 33.65 17.20 33.67
N ALA A 444 34.40 18.18 33.15
CA ALA A 444 34.36 19.57 33.65
C ALA A 444 33.56 20.56 32.77
N LEU A 445 33.14 20.19 31.55
CA LEU A 445 32.43 21.10 30.63
C LEU A 445 30.94 20.83 30.46
N LEU A 446 30.40 19.75 31.05
CA LEU A 446 28.95 19.45 31.03
C LEU A 446 28.27 19.48 32.42
N GLY A 447 29.03 19.72 33.49
CA GLY A 447 28.49 19.78 34.86
C GLY A 447 27.80 21.10 35.25
N VAL A 448 28.04 22.19 34.52
CA VAL A 448 27.60 23.54 34.93
C VAL A 448 26.20 23.96 34.44
N PRO A 449 25.65 23.50 33.30
CA PRO A 449 24.27 23.86 32.94
C PRO A 449 23.21 22.98 33.63
N PHE A 450 23.55 21.76 34.09
CA PHE A 450 22.54 20.81 34.62
C PHE A 450 22.16 21.05 36.09
N LEU A 451 23.00 21.72 36.88
CA LEU A 451 22.71 22.08 38.28
C LEU A 451 21.84 23.34 38.42
N LYS A 452 21.79 24.22 37.40
CA LYS A 452 20.91 25.41 37.41
C LYS A 452 19.45 25.08 37.08
N LEU A 453 19.18 24.03 36.30
CA LEU A 453 17.80 23.58 36.01
C LEU A 453 17.17 22.75 37.14
N ARG A 454 17.97 22.22 38.08
CA ARG A 454 17.44 21.50 39.25
C ARG A 454 17.01 22.44 40.40
N ARG A 455 17.47 23.70 40.42
CA ARG A 455 17.08 24.72 41.42
C ARG A 455 15.83 25.53 41.09
N LEU A 456 15.20 25.31 39.92
CA LEU A 456 13.93 25.95 39.56
C LEU A 456 12.69 25.04 39.72
N ARG A 457 12.86 23.84 40.31
CA ARG A 457 11.76 22.90 40.61
C ARG A 457 11.52 22.65 42.09
N ALA A 458 12.16 23.42 42.96
CA ALA A 458 11.94 23.39 44.40
C ALA A 458 11.78 24.83 44.92
N GLY A 459 10.56 25.37 44.81
CA GLY A 459 10.28 26.72 45.29
C GLY A 459 8.87 27.20 44.94
N SER A 460 7.85 26.63 45.57
CA SER A 460 6.51 27.26 45.73
C SER A 460 5.62 26.39 46.61
N ARG A 461 6.00 26.27 47.89
CA ARG A 461 5.09 25.88 48.98
C ARG A 461 5.47 26.60 50.26
N THR A 462 4.81 27.73 50.51
CA THR A 462 4.55 28.35 51.83
C THR A 462 3.39 29.34 51.63
N ARG A 463 2.20 29.00 52.13
CA ARG A 463 1.58 29.49 53.38
C ARG A 463 1.20 30.98 53.37
N VAL A 464 -0.11 31.24 53.36
CA VAL A 464 -0.82 32.29 54.13
C VAL A 464 -2.17 31.63 54.49
N ALA A 465 -2.38 31.14 55.71
CA ALA A 465 -2.68 31.84 56.98
C ALA A 465 -4.13 32.39 57.02
N ALA A 466 -4.82 31.98 58.08
CA ALA A 466 -6.17 32.33 58.45
C ALA A 466 -6.26 33.73 59.10
N GLY A 467 -7.45 34.34 59.00
CA GLY A 467 -7.94 35.53 59.71
C GLY A 467 -9.24 35.96 59.00
N HIS A 468 -10.44 35.59 59.45
CA HIS A 468 -11.21 36.08 60.60
C HIS A 468 -11.50 37.59 60.56
N GLY A 469 -12.77 37.95 60.36
CA GLY A 469 -13.29 39.33 60.40
C GLY A 469 -14.62 39.49 59.68
N ASP A 470 -15.69 39.54 60.48
CA ASP A 470 -17.12 39.73 60.21
C ASP A 470 -17.57 40.74 59.14
N ALA A 471 -18.69 40.46 58.46
CA ALA A 471 -20.02 41.01 58.80
C ALA A 471 -21.02 40.87 57.64
N ASN A 472 -22.22 40.33 57.98
CA ASN A 472 -23.57 40.72 57.54
C ASN A 472 -23.89 40.93 56.04
N ASP A 473 -25.03 40.53 55.48
CA ASP A 473 -26.32 40.13 56.03
C ASP A 473 -27.16 39.52 54.89
N SER A 474 -27.83 38.41 55.19
CA SER A 474 -29.26 38.18 54.90
C SER A 474 -29.79 37.84 53.48
N HIS A 475 -30.68 36.83 53.53
CA HIS A 475 -31.76 36.44 52.62
C HIS A 475 -31.39 35.58 51.39
N ALA A 476 -31.59 34.26 51.45
CA ALA A 476 -32.86 33.51 51.35
C ALA A 476 -33.39 33.49 49.90
N ALA A 477 -33.98 32.44 49.35
CA ALA A 477 -34.17 31.02 49.67
C ALA A 477 -35.06 30.53 48.51
N VAL A 478 -34.95 29.24 48.11
CA VAL A 478 -36.04 28.44 47.51
C VAL A 478 -36.46 28.86 46.07
N GLY A 479 -36.73 27.97 45.12
CA GLY A 479 -36.91 26.53 45.17
C GLY A 479 -37.24 25.97 43.78
N ASP A 480 -37.57 24.69 43.82
CA ASP A 480 -37.86 23.74 42.77
C ASP A 480 -39.05 24.08 41.85
N GLY A 481 -39.15 23.33 40.73
CA GLY A 481 -40.37 23.15 39.91
C GLY A 481 -40.10 23.33 38.41
N TYR A 482 -39.90 22.29 37.58
CA TYR A 482 -40.83 21.26 37.05
C TYR A 482 -41.87 21.79 36.02
N VAL A 483 -42.20 20.90 35.06
CA VAL A 483 -43.20 20.98 33.96
C VAL A 483 -42.62 21.61 32.67
N ASP A 484 -42.33 20.90 31.57
CA ASP A 484 -43.09 19.93 30.72
C ASP A 484 -44.24 20.55 29.91
N ASP A 485 -44.51 19.94 28.77
CA ASP A 485 -45.54 20.18 27.75
C ASP A 485 -45.18 21.06 26.52
N THR A 486 -44.80 20.32 25.48
CA THR A 486 -45.42 20.26 24.14
C THR A 486 -46.55 21.26 23.82
N TYR A 487 -46.43 21.94 22.67
CA TYR A 487 -47.35 21.73 21.54
C TYR A 487 -46.75 22.28 20.23
N ALA A 488 -47.06 21.58 19.15
CA ALA A 488 -46.88 21.98 17.76
C ALA A 488 -47.71 23.24 17.45
N ASP A 489 -47.43 23.95 16.37
CA ASP A 489 -48.29 23.94 15.17
C ASP A 489 -47.87 25.06 14.19
N ASP A 490 -48.37 24.88 12.98
CA ASP A 490 -48.08 25.45 11.68
C ASP A 490 -47.88 26.96 11.50
N GLY A 491 -47.13 27.25 10.44
CA GLY A 491 -46.82 28.60 9.98
C GLY A 491 -47.99 29.33 9.31
N HIS A 492 -47.74 30.60 9.00
CA HIS A 492 -48.13 31.24 7.75
C HIS A 492 -47.44 32.60 7.63
N ALA A 493 -46.97 32.89 6.42
CA ALA A 493 -46.38 34.15 6.03
C ALA A 493 -47.41 35.28 5.98
N VAL A 494 -47.03 36.48 6.45
CA VAL A 494 -47.50 37.76 5.88
C VAL A 494 -46.36 38.78 5.87
N THR A 495 -46.28 39.45 4.74
CA THR A 495 -45.41 40.53 4.28
C THR A 495 -45.39 41.81 5.12
N SER A 496 -44.24 42.48 5.18
CA SER A 496 -44.18 43.95 5.27
C SER A 496 -42.94 44.53 4.56
N ALA A 497 -43.19 45.45 3.64
CA ALA A 497 -42.25 46.43 3.05
C ALA A 497 -41.58 47.30 4.15
N GLY A 498 -40.47 48.02 3.96
CA GLY A 498 -39.63 48.37 2.82
C GLY A 498 -38.54 49.37 3.27
N HIS A 499 -37.85 49.98 2.29
CA HIS A 499 -36.75 51.00 2.37
C HIS A 499 -35.36 50.43 2.68
N GLY A 500 -34.26 50.69 1.95
CA GLY A 500 -33.89 51.58 0.85
C GLY A 500 -32.35 51.69 0.93
N ALA A 501 -31.55 51.28 -0.06
CA ALA A 501 -30.99 52.08 -1.16
C ALA A 501 -29.45 52.12 -1.12
N ALA A 502 -28.85 52.26 -2.31
CA ALA A 502 -27.43 52.39 -2.71
C ALA A 502 -26.62 51.09 -2.77
N GLY A 503 -26.09 50.61 -3.92
CA GLY A 503 -25.93 51.18 -5.25
C GLY A 503 -24.46 51.14 -5.66
N ARG A 504 -24.06 50.19 -6.53
CA ARG A 504 -22.94 50.40 -7.45
C ARG A 504 -23.02 49.45 -8.64
N ALA A 505 -23.02 50.07 -9.82
CA ALA A 505 -23.26 49.47 -11.12
C ALA A 505 -22.00 48.81 -11.70
N VAL A 506 -22.26 47.73 -12.43
CA VAL A 506 -21.39 47.07 -13.42
C VAL A 506 -21.68 47.71 -14.78
N PRO A 507 -20.68 47.93 -15.65
CA PRO A 507 -20.92 48.00 -17.07
C PRO A 507 -20.41 46.73 -17.77
N ASP A 508 -21.35 46.13 -18.48
CA ASP A 508 -21.18 45.14 -19.52
C ASP A 508 -21.20 45.88 -20.87
N HIS A 509 -20.27 45.60 -21.78
CA HIS A 509 -20.24 45.89 -23.23
C HIS A 509 -18.90 45.35 -23.76
N GLY A 510 -18.75 44.73 -24.91
CA GLY A 510 -19.58 44.56 -26.09
C GLY A 510 -18.63 44.13 -27.23
N ALA A 511 -19.13 43.31 -28.15
CA ALA A 511 -18.39 42.81 -29.30
C ALA A 511 -18.06 43.92 -30.33
N ALA A 512 -16.91 43.81 -31.03
CA ALA A 512 -16.73 44.35 -32.38
C ALA A 512 -15.51 43.75 -33.10
N THR A 513 -15.74 43.43 -34.37
CA THR A 513 -14.84 43.05 -35.47
C THR A 513 -14.01 44.21 -36.06
N TYR A 514 -12.97 43.86 -36.85
CA TYR A 514 -12.13 44.57 -37.86
C TYR A 514 -10.64 44.31 -37.55
N GLY A 515 -9.69 44.03 -38.46
CA GLY A 515 -9.60 44.12 -39.92
C GLY A 515 -8.26 44.77 -40.33
N THR A 516 -7.39 43.99 -41.00
CA THR A 516 -6.36 44.34 -42.03
C THR A 516 -5.09 45.18 -41.75
N ASP A 517 -3.95 44.61 -42.22
CA ASP A 517 -2.74 45.18 -42.89
C ASP A 517 -1.77 46.11 -42.12
N ALA A 518 -0.45 46.18 -42.30
CA ALA A 518 0.67 45.53 -43.04
C ALA A 518 1.98 46.02 -42.30
N ASP A 519 3.16 45.38 -42.22
CA ASP A 519 4.25 45.14 -43.20
C ASP A 519 5.37 44.43 -42.38
N GLY A 520 5.83 43.20 -42.67
CA GLY A 520 6.95 42.84 -43.58
C GLY A 520 8.32 42.71 -42.83
N PRO A 521 9.36 41.99 -43.32
CA PRO A 521 9.43 40.90 -44.32
C PRO A 521 10.24 39.66 -43.81
N GLY A 522 10.25 38.55 -44.57
CA GLY A 522 11.40 37.62 -44.49
C GLY A 522 11.26 36.11 -44.74
N ALA A 523 10.58 35.68 -45.82
CA ALA A 523 10.99 34.55 -46.69
C ALA A 523 11.02 33.08 -46.13
N PRO A 524 10.97 32.06 -47.03
CA PRO A 524 10.08 30.89 -46.90
C PRO A 524 10.84 29.55 -46.78
N ILE A 525 10.17 28.39 -46.61
CA ILE A 525 10.28 27.16 -47.45
C ILE A 525 9.04 26.26 -47.20
N SER A 526 8.53 25.70 -48.31
CA SER A 526 7.34 24.87 -48.52
C SER A 526 7.38 23.42 -48.02
N ASP A 527 6.18 22.85 -47.93
CA ASP A 527 5.84 21.44 -47.75
C ASP A 527 6.20 20.50 -48.92
N THR A 528 6.19 19.21 -48.57
CA THR A 528 5.90 17.99 -49.37
C THR A 528 6.96 17.49 -50.35
N TYR A 529 7.41 16.23 -50.17
CA TYR A 529 7.34 15.19 -51.21
C TYR A 529 7.51 13.76 -50.63
N VAL A 530 6.79 12.83 -51.27
CA VAL A 530 6.78 11.36 -51.09
C VAL A 530 7.66 10.72 -52.17
N SER A 531 8.11 9.48 -51.93
CA SER A 531 8.47 8.43 -52.92
C SER A 531 9.95 8.10 -53.19
N ASP A 532 10.28 6.84 -52.87
CA ASP A 532 11.08 5.83 -53.58
C ASP A 532 12.13 6.21 -54.65
N THR A 533 13.33 5.61 -54.57
CA THR A 533 13.82 4.53 -55.48
C THR A 533 15.30 4.10 -55.23
N HIS A 534 15.52 2.77 -55.18
CA HIS A 534 16.57 1.93 -55.81
C HIS A 534 18.03 2.45 -55.92
N GLY A 535 19.04 1.81 -55.29
CA GLY A 535 19.84 0.63 -55.77
C GLY A 535 21.36 0.97 -55.75
N PRO A 536 22.36 0.11 -56.09
CA PRO A 536 22.49 -1.34 -56.33
C PRO A 536 23.56 -2.05 -55.40
N GLY A 537 23.59 -3.39 -55.22
CA GLY A 537 24.43 -4.41 -55.91
C GLY A 537 25.95 -4.32 -55.59
N VAL A 538 26.77 -5.34 -55.25
CA VAL A 538 26.90 -6.79 -55.56
C VAL A 538 28.01 -7.43 -54.62
N PRO A 539 28.58 -8.64 -54.85
CA PRO A 539 28.30 -10.02 -54.37
C PRO A 539 29.26 -10.53 -53.23
N GLY A 540 28.96 -11.61 -52.48
CA GLY A 540 29.29 -13.05 -52.77
C GLY A 540 30.79 -13.37 -52.54
N SER A 541 31.28 -14.47 -51.97
CA SER A 541 30.81 -15.82 -51.62
C SER A 541 31.95 -16.51 -50.82
N GLY A 542 31.66 -17.55 -50.02
CA GLY A 542 32.72 -18.38 -49.43
C GLY A 542 32.29 -19.29 -48.29
N ALA A 543 31.67 -20.42 -48.63
CA ALA A 543 31.63 -21.62 -47.79
C ALA A 543 32.41 -22.74 -48.51
N PRO A 544 32.99 -23.68 -47.75
CA PRO A 544 32.62 -25.09 -47.89
C PRO A 544 32.36 -25.70 -46.50
N GLY A 545 31.54 -26.72 -46.26
CA GLY A 545 30.99 -27.76 -47.12
C GLY A 545 31.21 -29.13 -46.46
N GLY A 546 30.10 -29.82 -46.16
CA GLY A 546 30.01 -31.27 -45.87
C GLY A 546 29.89 -31.67 -44.39
N ASP A 547 29.15 -32.71 -43.99
CA ASP A 547 28.11 -33.56 -44.61
C ASP A 547 27.64 -34.55 -43.52
N ALA A 548 26.37 -34.99 -43.61
CA ALA A 548 25.71 -36.19 -43.03
C ALA A 548 24.31 -35.81 -42.51
N LEU A 549 23.24 -35.91 -43.32
CA LEU A 549 22.38 -37.10 -43.57
C LEU A 549 21.80 -37.72 -42.28
N ASP A 550 20.58 -38.24 -42.19
CA ASP A 550 19.30 -38.20 -42.92
C ASP A 550 18.42 -39.16 -42.08
N GLN A 551 17.18 -38.79 -41.73
CA GLN A 551 16.07 -39.74 -41.43
C GLN A 551 14.77 -39.03 -40.99
N LEU A 552 13.87 -38.88 -41.98
CA LEU A 552 12.47 -39.35 -42.00
C LEU A 552 11.56 -39.19 -40.75
N TYR A 553 10.52 -38.35 -40.93
CA TYR A 553 9.16 -38.31 -40.31
C TYR A 553 8.45 -39.69 -40.17
N PRO A 554 7.26 -39.87 -39.52
CA PRO A 554 6.21 -38.88 -39.14
C PRO A 554 5.40 -39.11 -37.81
N ASN A 555 4.48 -38.15 -37.57
CA ASN A 555 3.15 -38.19 -36.94
C ASN A 555 2.69 -39.46 -36.19
N THR A 556 2.14 -39.24 -34.99
CA THR A 556 1.18 -40.14 -34.35
C THR A 556 -0.21 -39.52 -34.31
N ALA A 557 -1.10 -40.05 -35.15
CA ALA A 557 -2.53 -40.12 -34.91
C ALA A 557 -2.83 -41.51 -34.33
N TYR A 558 -3.68 -41.59 -33.30
CA TYR A 558 -4.35 -42.83 -32.91
C TYR A 558 -5.85 -42.65 -33.19
N ALA A 559 -6.37 -43.55 -34.01
CA ALA A 559 -7.78 -43.68 -34.35
C ALA A 559 -8.26 -45.08 -33.98
N GLY A 560 -9.57 -45.21 -33.82
CA GLY A 560 -10.33 -46.47 -33.75
C GLY A 560 -11.47 -46.31 -32.75
N HIS A 561 -12.74 -46.57 -33.04
CA HIS A 561 -13.56 -47.12 -34.14
C HIS A 561 -15.00 -46.66 -33.77
N GLY A 562 -16.04 -46.47 -34.60
CA GLY A 562 -16.39 -46.95 -35.94
C GLY A 562 -17.82 -47.53 -35.91
N GLY A 563 -18.75 -46.92 -36.67
CA GLY A 563 -20.08 -47.46 -37.08
C GLY A 563 -21.29 -46.89 -36.32
N ASP A 564 -22.45 -46.54 -36.91
CA ASP A 564 -22.98 -46.44 -38.29
C ASP A 564 -24.34 -45.67 -38.18
N PRO A 565 -24.81 -44.87 -39.16
CA PRO A 565 -26.04 -44.09 -39.05
C PRO A 565 -27.19 -44.60 -39.96
N ALA A 566 -28.40 -44.78 -39.42
CA ALA A 566 -29.62 -44.79 -40.25
C ALA A 566 -30.95 -44.61 -39.47
N ARG A 567 -31.73 -43.63 -39.95
CA ARG A 567 -33.20 -43.59 -40.14
C ARG A 567 -34.20 -43.55 -38.96
N ALA A 568 -34.89 -42.41 -38.87
CA ALA A 568 -36.37 -42.19 -38.95
C ALA A 568 -36.66 -40.87 -38.19
N GLY A 569 -37.39 -39.85 -38.66
CA GLY A 569 -38.46 -39.77 -39.64
C GLY A 569 -39.71 -39.23 -38.93
N GLN A 570 -40.03 -37.93 -39.11
CA GLN A 570 -41.31 -37.20 -38.93
C GLN A 570 -40.94 -35.70 -38.78
N GLU A 571 -41.13 -34.78 -39.73
CA GLU A 571 -42.23 -34.49 -40.65
C GLU A 571 -43.55 -34.20 -39.95
N ILE A 572 -43.79 -32.92 -39.61
CA ILE A 572 -45.10 -32.27 -39.78
C ILE A 572 -44.84 -30.87 -40.37
N ALA A 573 -45.36 -30.67 -41.57
CA ALA A 573 -45.48 -29.41 -42.27
C ALA A 573 -46.85 -28.75 -41.99
N GLY A 574 -46.92 -27.43 -42.22
CA GLY A 574 -48.16 -26.64 -42.35
C GLY A 574 -47.82 -25.14 -42.34
N THR A 575 -47.35 -24.57 -43.46
CA THR A 575 -48.11 -23.76 -44.47
C THR A 575 -48.95 -22.62 -43.89
N VAL A 576 -48.48 -21.37 -44.04
CA VAL A 576 -48.94 -20.32 -45.01
C VAL A 576 -50.23 -19.62 -44.57
N GLU A 577 -50.15 -18.30 -44.34
CA GLU A 577 -51.10 -17.32 -44.90
C GLU A 577 -50.59 -15.87 -44.74
N ASP A 578 -50.95 -15.06 -45.72
CA ASP A 578 -50.39 -13.76 -46.09
C ASP A 578 -51.51 -12.70 -46.04
N SER A 579 -51.31 -11.62 -45.26
CA SER A 579 -51.88 -10.24 -45.37
C SER A 579 -53.43 -10.00 -45.34
N PRO A 580 -53.98 -8.76 -45.27
CA PRO A 580 -53.64 -7.51 -44.53
C PRO A 580 -54.88 -6.84 -43.83
N SER A 581 -54.70 -5.72 -43.07
CA SER A 581 -55.52 -4.46 -43.07
C SER A 581 -55.77 -3.72 -41.71
N LYS A 582 -55.38 -2.43 -41.69
CA LYS A 582 -56.01 -1.20 -41.09
C LYS A 582 -56.08 -0.91 -39.56
N PRO A 583 -56.20 0.40 -39.17
CA PRO A 583 -55.66 1.01 -37.92
C PRO A 583 -56.74 1.59 -36.99
N PRO A 584 -56.35 2.38 -35.94
CA PRO A 584 -57.00 3.70 -35.79
C PRO A 584 -56.11 4.87 -35.31
N ASP A 585 -56.45 6.03 -35.87
CA ASP A 585 -56.50 7.45 -35.44
C ASP A 585 -55.73 8.05 -34.22
N ALA A 586 -55.05 9.17 -34.56
CA ALA A 586 -54.77 10.50 -33.95
C ALA A 586 -55.53 10.96 -32.66
N PRO A 587 -55.15 12.07 -31.96
CA PRO A 587 -54.46 13.31 -32.39
C PRO A 587 -53.32 13.78 -31.43
N GLY A 588 -52.45 14.78 -31.67
CA GLY A 588 -52.45 16.02 -32.45
C GLY A 588 -52.06 17.17 -31.51
N GLY A 589 -50.83 17.71 -31.59
CA GLY A 589 -50.34 18.78 -30.71
C GLY A 589 -49.25 19.62 -31.38
N ARG A 590 -49.49 20.93 -31.48
CA ARG A 590 -48.84 21.89 -32.39
C ARG A 590 -47.52 22.46 -31.84
N HIS A 591 -46.53 22.62 -32.71
CA HIS A 591 -45.43 23.58 -32.56
C HIS A 591 -45.89 24.99 -32.94
N ARG A 592 -45.49 26.01 -32.15
CA ARG A 592 -45.51 27.42 -32.55
C ARG A 592 -44.13 28.01 -32.27
N ALA A 593 -43.43 28.35 -33.34
CA ALA A 593 -42.27 29.23 -33.32
C ALA A 593 -42.73 30.63 -33.75
N THR A 594 -42.26 31.66 -33.05
CA THR A 594 -42.22 33.04 -33.57
C THR A 594 -40.88 33.64 -33.17
N ARG A 595 -40.06 33.92 -34.20
CA ARG A 595 -38.92 34.85 -34.15
C ARG A 595 -39.43 36.27 -33.96
N ARG A 596 -38.59 37.09 -33.30
CA ARG A 596 -38.17 38.38 -33.86
C ARG A 596 -36.67 38.32 -34.06
#